data_AF-A0A1H5QIE2-F1
#
_entry.id   AF-A0A1H5QIE2-F1
#
_cell.length_a   1.000
_cell.length_b   1.000
_cell.length_c   1.000
_cell.angle_alpha   90.00
_cell.angle_beta   90.00
_cell.angle_gamma   90.00
#
_symmetry.space_group_name_H-M   'P 1'
#
loop_
_entity.id
_entity.type
_entity.pdbx_description
1 polymer ?
#
loop_
_entity_poly.entity_id
_entity_poly.type
_entity_poly.pdbx_seq_one_letter_code
_entity_poly.pdbx_strand_id
1 'polypeptide(L)'
;MNAVSVGVLTALVSLSGVLVSVLTTRQANRRLRQEHADEEARLRLDAAMRAGELFSAKDDNPADPAAVVSGLLALTKLDNAELAVALLVDLWSEKEPQVAPETAVLVIDAALRSTGNAQLVAAELLCRNAHRLNSCHSLHWPSAVDGDWDPDFCPKTKLLLIDALIGMTLAHPSTEDALRSVAVRLYGVWSHDKNPRVRGCVGRLIGSVVPALRKLGYLDFMQGKETVLLCELEKAAASGTHNPDGYLDRMVDDRCKKLCSWAHACEQVDPASSLATAV
;
A
#
# COMPACT_ATOMS: atom_id res chain seq x y z
N MET A 1 22.46 66.08 -35.90
CA MET A 1 21.40 65.10 -35.58
C MET A 1 21.40 64.06 -36.70
N ASN A 2 21.49 62.75 -36.42
CA ASN A 2 21.04 61.61 -37.27
C ASN A 2 21.78 60.26 -37.12
N ALA A 3 22.80 60.12 -36.26
CA ALA A 3 23.44 58.80 -36.04
C ALA A 3 22.83 58.01 -34.87
N VAL A 4 22.48 58.69 -33.79
CA VAL A 4 21.95 58.06 -32.55
C VAL A 4 20.52 57.54 -32.74
N SER A 5 19.70 58.21 -33.55
CA SER A 5 18.31 57.83 -33.81
C SER A 5 18.17 56.54 -34.63
N VAL A 6 19.11 56.26 -35.54
CA VAL A 6 19.07 55.04 -36.38
C VAL A 6 19.49 53.80 -35.58
N GLY A 7 20.50 53.92 -34.70
CA GLY A 7 20.96 52.82 -33.85
C GLY A 7 19.95 52.36 -32.79
N VAL A 8 19.16 53.29 -32.25
CA VAL A 8 18.08 52.97 -31.30
C VAL A 8 16.93 52.23 -31.99
N LEU A 9 16.60 52.60 -33.23
CA LEU A 9 15.55 51.95 -34.02
C LEU A 9 15.91 50.51 -34.42
N THR A 10 17.17 50.24 -34.81
CA THR A 10 17.62 48.86 -35.12
C THR A 10 17.73 47.97 -33.88
N ALA A 11 18.10 48.54 -32.72
CA ALA A 11 18.11 47.82 -31.45
C ALA A 11 16.69 47.46 -30.97
N LEU A 12 15.71 48.36 -31.17
CA LEU A 12 14.30 48.10 -30.82
C LEU A 12 13.67 47.02 -31.72
N VAL A 13 13.92 47.06 -33.03
CA VAL A 13 13.39 46.05 -33.98
C VAL A 13 13.94 44.66 -33.69
N SER A 14 15.24 44.55 -33.37
CA SER A 14 15.87 43.27 -33.03
C SER A 14 15.38 42.71 -31.69
N LEU A 15 15.19 43.55 -30.66
CA LEU A 15 14.58 43.14 -29.38
C LEU A 15 13.13 42.66 -29.53
N SER A 16 12.32 43.32 -30.37
CA SER A 16 10.96 42.86 -30.66
C SER A 16 10.93 41.52 -31.41
N GLY A 17 11.87 41.28 -32.33
CA GLY A 17 11.98 40.00 -33.05
C GLY A 17 12.30 38.82 -32.12
N VAL A 18 13.21 39.02 -31.15
CA VAL A 18 13.57 37.99 -30.16
C VAL A 18 12.39 37.69 -29.22
N LEU A 19 11.65 38.70 -28.76
CA LEU A 19 10.48 38.51 -27.91
C LEU A 19 9.36 37.74 -28.61
N VAL A 20 9.07 38.07 -29.88
CA VAL A 20 8.08 37.34 -30.69
C VAL A 20 8.53 35.90 -30.91
N SER A 21 9.82 35.66 -31.20
CA SER A 21 10.36 34.31 -31.37
C SER A 21 10.27 33.49 -30.07
N VAL A 22 10.61 34.06 -28.91
CA VAL A 22 10.52 33.34 -27.63
C VAL A 22 9.07 33.01 -27.26
N LEU A 23 8.13 33.91 -27.54
CA LEU A 23 6.70 33.68 -27.28
C LEU A 23 6.12 32.60 -28.22
N THR A 24 6.47 32.62 -29.51
CA THR A 24 6.03 31.60 -30.46
C THR A 24 6.65 30.23 -30.15
N THR A 25 7.92 30.16 -29.77
CA THR A 25 8.57 28.91 -29.33
C THR A 25 7.93 28.37 -28.04
N ARG A 26 7.58 29.23 -27.08
CA ARG A 26 6.88 28.79 -25.85
C ARG A 26 5.48 28.26 -26.16
N GLN A 27 4.75 28.90 -27.05
CA GLN A 27 3.41 28.45 -27.45
C GLN A 27 3.45 27.16 -28.26
N ALA A 28 4.42 27.01 -29.18
CA ALA A 28 4.66 25.78 -29.92
C ALA A 28 5.05 24.62 -28.99
N ASN A 29 5.95 24.86 -28.03
CA ASN A 29 6.32 23.84 -27.03
C ASN A 29 5.15 23.45 -26.13
N ARG A 30 4.25 24.38 -25.78
CA ARG A 30 3.03 24.06 -25.04
C ARG A 30 2.08 23.20 -25.85
N ARG A 31 1.88 23.52 -27.14
CA ARG A 31 1.05 22.71 -28.05
C ARG A 31 1.63 21.30 -28.23
N LEU A 32 2.92 21.18 -28.52
CA LEU A 32 3.58 19.87 -28.65
C LEU A 32 3.48 19.03 -27.38
N ARG A 33 3.64 19.64 -26.20
CA ARG A 33 3.45 18.94 -24.92
C ARG A 33 2.00 18.47 -24.73
N GLN A 34 1.04 19.28 -25.14
CA GLN A 34 -0.37 18.93 -25.05
C GLN A 34 -0.74 17.83 -26.05
N GLU A 35 -0.26 17.91 -27.29
CA GLU A 35 -0.44 16.88 -28.31
C GLU A 35 0.17 15.54 -27.89
N HIS A 36 1.39 15.55 -27.32
CA HIS A 36 1.99 14.35 -26.75
C HIS A 36 1.21 13.79 -25.57
N ALA A 37 0.69 14.64 -24.68
CA ALA A 37 -0.13 14.18 -23.56
C ALA A 37 -1.46 13.57 -24.04
N ASP A 38 -2.10 14.16 -25.05
CA ASP A 38 -3.34 13.67 -25.64
C ASP A 38 -3.13 12.35 -26.38
N GLU A 39 -2.02 12.21 -27.12
CA GLU A 39 -1.63 10.96 -27.79
C GLU A 39 -1.32 9.86 -26.76
N GLU A 40 -0.55 10.18 -25.71
CA GLU A 40 -0.26 9.25 -24.63
C GLU A 40 -1.52 8.80 -23.90
N ALA A 41 -2.45 9.71 -23.62
CA ALA A 41 -3.74 9.37 -23.02
C ALA A 41 -4.57 8.42 -23.90
N ARG A 42 -4.59 8.64 -25.23
CA ARG A 42 -5.27 7.73 -26.18
C ARG A 42 -4.61 6.36 -26.23
N LEU A 43 -3.29 6.29 -26.26
CA LEU A 43 -2.56 5.02 -26.26
C LEU A 43 -2.80 4.24 -24.96
N ARG A 44 -2.85 4.92 -23.81
CA ARG A 44 -3.18 4.30 -22.53
C ARG A 44 -4.61 3.76 -22.50
N LEU A 45 -5.57 4.49 -23.07
CA LEU A 45 -6.96 4.05 -23.16
C LEU A 45 -7.11 2.84 -24.09
N ASP A 46 -6.48 2.85 -25.27
CA ASP A 46 -6.48 1.70 -26.18
C ASP A 46 -5.81 0.47 -25.53
N ALA A 47 -4.68 0.67 -24.84
CA ALA A 47 -4.00 -0.40 -24.10
C ALA A 47 -4.86 -0.94 -22.95
N ALA A 48 -5.59 -0.09 -22.22
CA ALA A 48 -6.53 -0.50 -21.19
C ALA A 48 -7.74 -1.26 -21.77
N MET A 49 -8.26 -0.85 -22.93
CA MET A 49 -9.31 -1.58 -23.64
C MET A 49 -8.85 -2.98 -24.06
N ARG A 50 -7.64 -3.09 -24.64
CA ARG A 50 -7.05 -4.39 -24.99
C ARG A 50 -6.77 -5.26 -23.77
N ALA A 51 -6.31 -4.67 -22.66
CA ALA A 51 -6.20 -5.40 -21.39
C ALA A 51 -7.59 -5.89 -20.92
N GLY A 52 -8.63 -5.09 -21.13
CA GLY A 52 -10.04 -5.44 -20.95
C GLY A 52 -10.47 -6.68 -21.73
N GLU A 53 -10.08 -6.77 -23.00
CA GLU A 53 -10.39 -7.92 -23.87
C GLU A 53 -9.80 -9.24 -23.36
N LEU A 54 -8.69 -9.19 -22.59
CA LEU A 54 -8.07 -10.39 -22.01
C LEU A 54 -8.94 -11.06 -20.92
N PHE A 55 -9.91 -10.34 -20.37
CA PHE A 55 -10.85 -10.87 -19.39
C PHE A 55 -12.08 -11.55 -20.01
N SER A 56 -12.28 -11.40 -21.33
CA SER A 56 -13.43 -11.99 -22.02
C SER A 56 -13.17 -13.45 -22.37
N ALA A 57 -14.11 -14.33 -21.99
CA ALA A 57 -14.17 -15.71 -22.46
C ALA A 57 -14.24 -15.74 -24.00
N LYS A 58 -13.41 -16.56 -24.64
CA LYS A 58 -13.51 -16.85 -26.08
C LYS A 58 -14.11 -18.24 -26.24
N ASP A 59 -15.17 -18.33 -27.05
CA ASP A 59 -15.76 -19.59 -27.51
C ASP A 59 -16.05 -20.60 -26.38
N ASP A 60 -16.94 -20.21 -25.45
CA ASP A 60 -17.39 -20.99 -24.27
C ASP A 60 -16.30 -21.41 -23.26
N ASN A 61 -15.03 -21.03 -23.46
CA ASN A 61 -13.95 -21.32 -22.52
C ASN A 61 -13.68 -20.11 -21.60
N PRO A 62 -13.44 -20.34 -20.29
CA PRO A 62 -13.03 -19.29 -19.38
C PRO A 62 -11.72 -18.65 -19.86
N ALA A 63 -11.54 -17.36 -19.53
CA ALA A 63 -10.31 -16.64 -19.87
C ALA A 63 -9.09 -17.35 -19.28
N ASP A 64 -7.99 -17.39 -20.04
CA ASP A 64 -6.72 -17.94 -19.58
C ASP A 64 -6.26 -17.16 -18.31
N PRO A 65 -6.01 -17.84 -17.17
CA PRO A 65 -5.52 -17.18 -15.95
C PRO A 65 -4.27 -16.32 -16.18
N ALA A 66 -3.36 -16.73 -17.08
CA ALA A 66 -2.19 -15.92 -17.41
C ALA A 66 -2.55 -14.62 -18.12
N ALA A 67 -3.58 -14.65 -18.97
CA ALA A 67 -4.11 -13.45 -19.66
C ALA A 67 -4.80 -12.51 -18.66
N VAL A 68 -5.59 -13.05 -17.73
CA VAL A 68 -6.23 -12.27 -16.65
C VAL A 68 -5.19 -11.56 -15.78
N VAL A 69 -4.18 -12.29 -15.31
CA VAL A 69 -3.08 -11.71 -14.52
C VAL A 69 -2.35 -10.62 -15.31
N SER A 70 -2.03 -10.88 -16.57
CA SER A 70 -1.35 -9.91 -17.44
C SER A 70 -2.19 -8.66 -17.65
N GLY A 71 -3.50 -8.81 -17.86
CA GLY A 71 -4.44 -7.69 -17.99
C GLY A 71 -4.49 -6.83 -16.73
N LEU A 72 -4.60 -7.45 -15.55
CA LEU A 72 -4.62 -6.71 -14.27
C LEU A 72 -3.33 -5.93 -14.04
N LEU A 73 -2.17 -6.55 -14.28
CA LEU A 73 -0.88 -5.89 -14.12
C LEU A 73 -0.66 -4.81 -15.19
N ALA A 74 -1.15 -5.00 -16.42
CA ALA A 74 -1.11 -3.96 -17.44
C ALA A 74 -1.95 -2.73 -17.03
N LEU A 75 -3.16 -2.94 -16.51
CA LEU A 75 -4.01 -1.85 -16.02
C LEU A 75 -3.35 -1.04 -14.92
N THR A 76 -2.68 -1.69 -13.95
CA THR A 76 -1.95 -0.97 -12.90
C THR A 76 -0.77 -0.17 -13.44
N LYS A 77 -0.06 -0.68 -14.45
CA LYS A 77 1.04 0.05 -15.12
C LYS A 77 0.58 1.21 -15.99
N LEU A 78 -0.68 1.22 -16.41
CA LEU A 78 -1.31 2.28 -17.20
C LEU A 78 -2.01 3.34 -16.33
N ASP A 79 -1.71 3.40 -15.03
CA ASP A 79 -2.35 4.27 -14.04
C ASP A 79 -3.88 4.05 -13.89
N ASN A 80 -4.39 2.87 -14.28
CA ASN A 80 -5.79 2.49 -14.16
C ASN A 80 -6.03 1.55 -12.96
N ALA A 81 -5.44 1.89 -11.81
CA ALA A 81 -5.50 1.07 -10.61
C ALA A 81 -6.95 0.91 -10.07
N GLU A 82 -7.81 1.91 -10.27
CA GLU A 82 -9.22 1.85 -9.89
C GLU A 82 -9.98 0.75 -10.66
N LEU A 83 -9.77 0.66 -11.97
CA LEU A 83 -10.37 -0.40 -12.78
C LEU A 83 -9.78 -1.77 -12.43
N ALA A 84 -8.45 -1.84 -12.24
CA ALA A 84 -7.79 -3.08 -11.86
C ALA A 84 -8.32 -3.65 -10.53
N VAL A 85 -8.48 -2.80 -9.51
CA VAL A 85 -9.00 -3.23 -8.21
C VAL A 85 -10.50 -3.54 -8.27
N ALA A 86 -11.27 -2.84 -9.11
CA ALA A 86 -12.68 -3.16 -9.33
C ALA A 86 -12.87 -4.56 -9.95
N LEU A 87 -12.08 -4.90 -10.97
CA LEU A 87 -12.09 -6.24 -11.56
C LEU A 87 -11.60 -7.32 -10.57
N LEU A 88 -10.63 -6.97 -9.72
CA LEU A 88 -10.10 -7.89 -8.72
C LEU A 88 -11.16 -8.35 -7.71
N VAL A 89 -12.21 -7.54 -7.45
CA VAL A 89 -13.31 -7.90 -6.55
C VAL A 89 -13.95 -9.23 -6.96
N ASP A 90 -14.16 -9.44 -8.25
CA ASP A 90 -14.81 -10.62 -8.79
C ASP A 90 -13.80 -11.77 -9.02
N LEU A 91 -12.59 -11.42 -9.44
CA LEU A 91 -11.56 -12.37 -9.82
C LEU A 91 -10.85 -13.03 -8.62
N TRP A 92 -10.81 -12.35 -7.47
CA TRP A 92 -10.19 -12.85 -6.25
C TRP A 92 -11.23 -13.34 -5.22
N SER A 93 -12.08 -14.26 -5.66
CA SER A 93 -13.11 -14.88 -4.82
C SER A 93 -12.55 -16.00 -3.93
N GLU A 94 -13.29 -16.37 -2.88
CA GLU A 94 -12.98 -17.54 -2.04
C GLU A 94 -13.30 -18.87 -2.71
N LYS A 95 -14.38 -18.91 -3.51
CA LYS A 95 -14.91 -20.15 -4.09
C LYS A 95 -14.12 -20.60 -5.31
N GLU A 96 -13.82 -19.66 -6.19
CA GLU A 96 -13.18 -19.90 -7.48
C GLU A 96 -12.18 -18.77 -7.74
N PRO A 97 -10.98 -18.82 -7.11
CA PRO A 97 -9.97 -17.80 -7.31
C PRO A 97 -9.38 -17.93 -8.73
N GLN A 98 -9.56 -16.89 -9.54
CA GLN A 98 -8.92 -16.79 -10.85
C GLN A 98 -7.53 -16.14 -10.75
N VAL A 99 -7.22 -15.53 -9.60
CA VAL A 99 -5.99 -14.78 -9.35
C VAL A 99 -5.34 -15.29 -8.06
N ALA A 100 -4.04 -15.54 -8.13
CA ALA A 100 -3.24 -15.92 -6.97
C ALA A 100 -3.11 -14.76 -5.96
N PRO A 101 -2.97 -15.04 -4.64
CA PRO A 101 -2.84 -14.00 -3.61
C PRO A 101 -1.74 -12.98 -3.90
N GLU A 102 -0.59 -13.39 -4.41
CA GLU A 102 0.55 -12.51 -4.69
C GLU A 102 0.22 -11.50 -5.78
N THR A 103 -0.45 -11.94 -6.86
CA THR A 103 -0.92 -11.03 -7.91
C THR A 103 -1.98 -10.06 -7.37
N ALA A 104 -2.91 -10.56 -6.56
CA ALA A 104 -3.94 -9.72 -5.97
C ALA A 104 -3.33 -8.63 -5.07
N VAL A 105 -2.32 -8.98 -4.27
CA VAL A 105 -1.58 -8.04 -3.42
C VAL A 105 -0.80 -7.03 -4.26
N LEU A 106 -0.22 -7.41 -5.41
CA LEU A 106 0.42 -6.44 -6.32
C LEU A 106 -0.57 -5.42 -6.90
N VAL A 107 -1.80 -5.84 -7.22
CA VAL A 107 -2.86 -4.93 -7.69
C VAL A 107 -3.32 -4.00 -6.57
N ILE A 108 -3.52 -4.54 -5.36
CA ILE A 108 -3.84 -3.77 -4.16
C ILE A 108 -2.74 -2.76 -3.84
N ASP A 109 -1.47 -3.15 -3.93
CA ASP A 109 -0.30 -2.30 -3.73
C ASP A 109 -0.31 -1.09 -4.67
N ALA A 110 -0.57 -1.31 -5.97
CA ALA A 110 -0.70 -0.24 -6.93
C ALA A 110 -1.91 0.68 -6.62
N ALA A 111 -3.04 0.11 -6.21
CA ALA A 111 -4.23 0.88 -5.86
C ALA A 111 -4.05 1.69 -4.57
N LEU A 112 -3.30 1.20 -3.58
CA LEU A 112 -2.96 1.95 -2.37
C LEU A 112 -2.06 3.16 -2.66
N ARG A 113 -1.15 3.07 -3.63
CA ARG A 113 -0.34 4.21 -4.09
C ARG A 113 -1.10 5.23 -4.95
N SER A 114 -2.29 4.87 -5.41
CA SER A 114 -3.14 5.78 -6.17
C SER A 114 -3.87 6.75 -5.21
N THR A 115 -4.97 7.36 -5.66
CA THR A 115 -5.74 8.29 -4.81
C THR A 115 -7.22 7.95 -4.84
N GLY A 116 -7.96 8.47 -3.86
CA GLY A 116 -9.42 8.40 -3.86
C GLY A 116 -9.96 6.99 -3.58
N ASN A 117 -10.98 6.59 -4.33
CA ASN A 117 -11.77 5.40 -4.02
C ASN A 117 -10.99 4.10 -4.17
N ALA A 118 -10.02 4.04 -5.08
CA ALA A 118 -9.18 2.87 -5.29
C ALA A 118 -8.44 2.41 -4.02
N GLN A 119 -7.93 3.35 -3.20
CA GLN A 119 -7.28 3.02 -1.92
C GLN A 119 -8.25 2.34 -0.95
N LEU A 120 -9.50 2.82 -0.89
CA LEU A 120 -10.52 2.27 0.01
C LEU A 120 -10.93 0.86 -0.43
N VAL A 121 -11.19 0.66 -1.73
CA VAL A 121 -11.54 -0.66 -2.27
C VAL A 121 -10.39 -1.64 -2.08
N ALA A 122 -9.15 -1.20 -2.28
CA ALA A 122 -7.96 -2.02 -2.06
C ALA A 122 -7.81 -2.47 -0.60
N ALA A 123 -7.97 -1.55 0.35
CA ALA A 123 -7.94 -1.87 1.78
C ALA A 123 -9.09 -2.81 2.19
N GLU A 124 -10.29 -2.63 1.63
CA GLU A 124 -11.43 -3.50 1.88
C GLU A 124 -11.20 -4.92 1.36
N LEU A 125 -10.68 -5.07 0.12
CA LEU A 125 -10.34 -6.38 -0.45
C LEU A 125 -9.26 -7.10 0.34
N LEU A 126 -8.22 -6.38 0.77
CA LEU A 126 -7.17 -6.93 1.62
C LEU A 126 -7.74 -7.41 2.96
N CYS A 127 -8.57 -6.59 3.61
CA CYS A 127 -9.19 -6.92 4.89
C CYS A 127 -10.13 -8.14 4.78
N ARG A 128 -10.93 -8.22 3.72
CA ARG A 128 -11.85 -9.33 3.48
C ARG A 128 -11.11 -10.66 3.28
N ASN A 129 -9.98 -10.62 2.58
CA ASN A 129 -9.16 -11.81 2.28
C ASN A 129 -8.04 -12.07 3.29
N ALA A 130 -7.93 -11.27 4.36
CA ALA A 130 -6.85 -11.31 5.34
C ALA A 130 -6.57 -12.73 5.88
N HIS A 131 -7.63 -13.51 6.14
CA HIS A 131 -7.49 -14.87 6.69
C HIS A 131 -6.79 -15.88 5.75
N ARG A 132 -6.70 -15.57 4.46
CA ARG A 132 -6.02 -16.40 3.44
C ARG A 132 -4.56 -15.98 3.22
N LEU A 133 -4.15 -14.88 3.86
CA LEU A 133 -2.85 -14.26 3.67
C LEU A 133 -1.99 -14.43 4.92
N ASN A 134 -0.72 -14.77 4.70
CA ASN A 134 0.24 -14.96 5.78
C ASN A 134 1.02 -13.66 6.06
N SER A 135 0.95 -13.13 7.28
CA SER A 135 1.70 -11.94 7.67
C SER A 135 3.22 -12.09 7.55
N CYS A 136 3.79 -13.29 7.69
CA CYS A 136 5.23 -13.50 7.53
C CYS A 136 5.69 -13.43 6.06
N HIS A 137 4.78 -13.60 5.10
CA HIS A 137 5.14 -13.64 3.70
C HIS A 137 5.18 -12.23 3.11
N SER A 138 6.33 -11.81 2.60
CA SER A 138 6.53 -10.45 2.09
C SER A 138 5.63 -10.12 0.91
N LEU A 139 5.27 -11.11 0.06
CA LEU A 139 4.37 -10.89 -1.07
C LEU A 139 2.88 -10.84 -0.68
N HIS A 140 2.55 -11.10 0.59
CA HIS A 140 1.16 -11.06 1.08
C HIS A 140 0.79 -9.74 1.75
N TRP A 141 1.76 -8.83 1.90
CA TRP A 141 1.54 -7.52 2.49
C TRP A 141 1.97 -6.44 1.49
N PRO A 142 1.12 -5.44 1.19
CA PRO A 142 1.46 -4.45 0.19
C PRO A 142 2.67 -3.60 0.63
N SER A 143 3.65 -3.48 -0.25
CA SER A 143 4.84 -2.64 -0.01
C SER A 143 4.50 -1.16 0.19
N ALA A 144 3.38 -0.67 -0.36
CA ALA A 144 2.82 0.66 -0.14
C ALA A 144 2.43 0.94 1.32
N VAL A 145 2.45 -0.07 2.19
CA VAL A 145 2.21 0.08 3.64
C VAL A 145 3.27 -0.65 4.48
N ASP A 146 4.26 -1.29 3.85
CA ASP A 146 5.38 -1.95 4.53
C ASP A 146 6.59 -1.02 4.59
N GLY A 147 6.64 -0.17 5.62
CA GLY A 147 7.67 0.86 5.77
C GLY A 147 7.43 2.12 4.93
N ASP A 148 6.31 2.22 4.22
CA ASP A 148 5.92 3.39 3.41
C ASP A 148 4.48 3.85 3.71
N TRP A 149 4.11 3.86 5.00
CA TRP A 149 2.74 4.19 5.42
C TRP A 149 2.35 5.61 5.02
N ASP A 150 1.30 5.75 4.20
CA ASP A 150 0.74 7.06 3.84
C ASP A 150 -0.08 7.65 5.00
N PRO A 151 0.39 8.74 5.65
CA PRO A 151 -0.34 9.38 6.74
C PRO A 151 -1.64 10.05 6.29
N ASP A 152 -1.85 10.23 5.00
CA ASP A 152 -2.98 10.97 4.44
C ASP A 152 -4.11 10.03 3.96
N PHE A 153 -3.94 8.71 4.13
CA PHE A 153 -5.05 7.74 4.00
C PHE A 153 -6.28 8.18 4.79
N CYS A 154 -7.47 7.99 4.21
CA CYS A 154 -8.70 8.31 4.93
C CYS A 154 -8.87 7.40 6.17
N PRO A 155 -9.60 7.83 7.21
CA PRO A 155 -9.75 7.05 8.45
C PRO A 155 -10.25 5.61 8.24
N LYS A 156 -11.17 5.40 7.28
CA LYS A 156 -11.70 4.07 6.97
C LYS A 156 -10.64 3.16 6.32
N THR A 157 -9.84 3.69 5.40
CA THR A 157 -8.71 2.96 4.79
C THR A 157 -7.71 2.52 5.84
N LYS A 158 -7.31 3.43 6.75
CA LYS A 158 -6.38 3.12 7.84
C LYS A 158 -6.91 1.99 8.73
N LEU A 159 -8.18 2.08 9.12
CA LEU A 159 -8.84 1.08 9.94
C LEU A 159 -8.81 -0.30 9.26
N LEU A 160 -9.21 -0.37 8.00
CA LEU A 160 -9.25 -1.61 7.22
C LEU A 160 -7.86 -2.23 7.03
N LEU A 161 -6.82 -1.42 6.80
CA LEU A 161 -5.44 -1.91 6.68
C LEU A 161 -4.93 -2.49 8.00
N ILE A 162 -5.20 -1.82 9.12
CA ILE A 162 -4.83 -2.33 10.45
C ILE A 162 -5.61 -3.62 10.75
N ASP A 163 -6.92 -3.65 10.51
CA ASP A 163 -7.73 -4.86 10.70
C ASP A 163 -7.29 -6.00 9.77
N ALA A 164 -6.87 -5.71 8.54
CA ALA A 164 -6.31 -6.70 7.63
C ALA A 164 -5.04 -7.32 8.22
N LEU A 165 -4.09 -6.51 8.69
CA LEU A 165 -2.86 -6.99 9.32
C LEU A 165 -3.17 -7.88 10.53
N ILE A 166 -4.08 -7.44 11.41
CA ILE A 166 -4.46 -8.25 12.59
C ILE A 166 -5.18 -9.54 12.17
N GLY A 167 -6.07 -9.47 11.18
CA GLY A 167 -6.76 -10.64 10.63
C GLY A 167 -5.81 -11.67 10.05
N MET A 168 -4.80 -11.22 9.29
CA MET A 168 -3.74 -12.06 8.73
C MET A 168 -2.96 -12.78 9.82
N THR A 169 -2.56 -12.04 10.86
CA THR A 169 -1.80 -12.58 12.00
C THR A 169 -2.61 -13.61 12.78
N LEU A 170 -3.87 -13.28 13.12
CA LEU A 170 -4.72 -14.15 13.95
C LEU A 170 -5.22 -15.40 13.21
N ALA A 171 -5.22 -15.41 11.88
CA ALA A 171 -5.63 -16.57 11.08
C ALA A 171 -4.56 -17.68 11.03
N HIS A 172 -3.31 -17.38 11.41
CA HIS A 172 -2.19 -18.30 11.30
C HIS A 172 -1.63 -18.69 12.67
N PRO A 173 -0.90 -19.81 12.78
CA PRO A 173 -0.27 -20.23 14.01
C PRO A 173 0.63 -19.14 14.62
N SER A 174 0.64 -19.09 15.94
CA SER A 174 1.50 -18.21 16.73
C SER A 174 2.95 -18.66 16.64
N THR A 175 3.70 -18.08 15.71
CA THR A 175 5.16 -18.30 15.56
C THR A 175 5.94 -17.06 15.95
N GLU A 176 7.22 -17.26 16.26
CA GLU A 176 8.14 -16.17 16.57
C GLU A 176 8.31 -15.20 15.40
N ASP A 177 8.44 -15.70 14.18
CA ASP A 177 8.51 -14.87 12.96
C ASP A 177 7.24 -14.05 12.74
N ALA A 178 6.06 -14.63 13.00
CA ALA A 178 4.80 -13.91 12.91
C ALA A 178 4.71 -12.79 13.94
N LEU A 179 5.15 -13.06 15.17
CA LEU A 179 5.18 -12.08 16.26
C LEU A 179 6.09 -10.90 15.92
N ARG A 180 7.27 -11.16 15.36
CA ARG A 180 8.19 -10.10 14.89
C ARG A 180 7.58 -9.30 13.75
N SER A 181 7.03 -9.98 12.75
CA SER A 181 6.45 -9.35 11.56
C SER A 181 5.31 -8.40 11.93
N VAL A 182 4.35 -8.85 12.76
CA VAL A 182 3.23 -8.00 13.17
C VAL A 182 3.70 -6.81 14.02
N ALA A 183 4.67 -7.00 14.91
CA ALA A 183 5.19 -5.93 15.76
C ALA A 183 5.83 -4.81 14.94
N VAL A 184 6.68 -5.17 13.97
CA VAL A 184 7.35 -4.22 13.08
C VAL A 184 6.36 -3.47 12.20
N ARG A 185 5.39 -4.16 11.62
CA ARG A 185 4.38 -3.51 10.76
C ARG A 185 3.49 -2.56 11.54
N LEU A 186 3.05 -2.95 12.74
CA LEU A 186 2.31 -2.04 13.63
C LEU A 186 3.17 -0.83 14.03
N TYR A 187 4.46 -1.02 14.29
CA TYR A 187 5.37 0.10 14.56
C TYR A 187 5.46 1.06 13.38
N GLY A 188 5.61 0.55 12.16
CA GLY A 188 5.63 1.37 10.94
C GLY A 188 4.39 2.26 10.80
N VAL A 189 3.20 1.73 11.11
CA VAL A 189 1.97 2.53 11.17
C VAL A 189 2.06 3.58 12.27
N TRP A 190 2.46 3.21 13.48
CA TRP A 190 2.54 4.13 14.62
C TRP A 190 3.55 5.27 14.44
N SER A 191 4.70 5.00 13.81
CA SER A 191 5.79 5.95 13.65
C SER A 191 5.50 6.98 12.54
N HIS A 192 4.78 6.57 11.50
CA HIS A 192 4.51 7.42 10.33
C HIS A 192 3.13 8.08 10.34
N ASP A 193 2.14 7.59 11.10
CA ASP A 193 0.83 8.23 11.15
C ASP A 193 0.84 9.55 11.92
N LYS A 194 0.24 10.60 11.34
CA LYS A 194 0.15 11.93 11.97
C LYS A 194 -0.98 12.03 13.00
N ASN A 195 -1.99 11.15 12.94
CA ASN A 195 -3.19 11.24 13.76
C ASN A 195 -2.96 10.61 15.15
N PRO A 196 -3.01 11.39 16.25
CA PRO A 196 -2.79 10.87 17.60
C PRO A 196 -3.77 9.76 18.00
N ARG A 197 -4.99 9.74 17.46
CA ARG A 197 -5.98 8.70 17.76
C ARG A 197 -5.60 7.36 17.11
N VAL A 198 -5.11 7.40 15.87
CA VAL A 198 -4.62 6.18 15.18
C VAL A 198 -3.40 5.66 15.92
N ARG A 199 -2.43 6.51 16.22
CA ARG A 199 -1.24 6.15 17.03
C ARG A 199 -1.62 5.59 18.39
N GLY A 200 -2.60 6.19 19.07
CA GLY A 200 -3.13 5.70 20.34
C GLY A 200 -3.70 4.28 20.23
N CYS A 201 -4.53 4.02 19.22
CA CYS A 201 -5.10 2.69 18.98
C CYS A 201 -4.02 1.66 18.65
N VAL A 202 -3.09 2.00 17.74
CA VAL A 202 -1.99 1.12 17.33
C VAL A 202 -1.03 0.86 18.48
N GLY A 203 -0.76 1.86 19.33
CA GLY A 203 0.03 1.70 20.55
C GLY A 203 -0.56 0.64 21.48
N ARG A 204 -1.89 0.58 21.62
CA ARG A 204 -2.56 -0.47 22.41
C ARG A 204 -2.36 -1.87 21.80
N LEU A 205 -2.41 -1.99 20.47
CA LEU A 205 -2.14 -3.24 19.75
C LEU A 205 -0.68 -3.68 19.95
N ILE A 206 0.29 -2.74 19.81
CA ILE A 206 1.71 -3.01 20.09
C ILE A 206 1.91 -3.46 21.53
N GLY A 207 1.24 -2.81 22.49
CA GLY A 207 1.27 -3.20 23.91
C GLY A 207 0.79 -4.64 24.18
N SER A 208 -0.01 -5.21 23.28
CA SER A 208 -0.49 -6.59 23.39
C SER A 208 0.55 -7.63 22.98
N VAL A 209 1.56 -7.26 22.19
CA VAL A 209 2.62 -8.17 21.69
C VAL A 209 3.98 -7.97 22.37
N VAL A 210 4.25 -6.77 22.91
CA VAL A 210 5.51 -6.42 23.60
C VAL A 210 5.90 -7.39 24.73
N PRO A 211 4.99 -7.87 25.60
CA PRO A 211 5.36 -8.81 26.67
C PRO A 211 5.99 -10.10 26.14
N ALA A 212 5.42 -10.68 25.07
CA ALA A 212 5.94 -11.90 24.45
C ALA A 212 7.32 -11.66 23.81
N LEU A 213 7.49 -10.53 23.11
CA LEU A 213 8.78 -10.13 22.53
C LEU A 213 9.90 -10.02 23.58
N ARG A 214 9.60 -9.38 24.71
CA ARG A 214 10.55 -9.24 25.82
C ARG A 214 10.93 -10.60 26.40
N LYS A 215 9.95 -11.47 26.60
CA LYS A 215 10.18 -12.80 27.19
C LYS A 215 11.03 -13.69 26.28
N LEU A 216 10.86 -13.59 24.96
CA LEU A 216 11.69 -14.28 23.96
C LEU A 216 13.10 -13.67 23.83
N GLY A 217 13.38 -12.54 24.48
CA GLY A 217 14.71 -11.92 24.50
C GLY A 217 15.05 -11.06 23.29
N TYR A 218 14.05 -10.61 22.52
CA TYR A 218 14.27 -9.70 21.40
C TYR A 218 14.75 -8.33 21.86
N LEU A 219 15.74 -7.77 21.15
CA LEU A 219 16.26 -6.42 21.40
C LEU A 219 16.05 -5.50 20.21
N ASP A 220 16.09 -6.04 19.00
CA ASP A 220 15.96 -5.31 17.75
C ASP A 220 15.22 -6.14 16.67
N PHE A 221 14.76 -5.42 15.66
CA PHE A 221 13.98 -5.93 14.55
C PHE A 221 14.41 -5.21 13.27
N MET A 222 14.22 -5.86 12.11
CA MET A 222 14.46 -5.25 10.81
C MET A 222 13.13 -4.93 10.13
N GLN A 223 12.96 -3.67 9.71
CA GLN A 223 11.86 -3.20 8.87
C GLN A 223 12.43 -2.68 7.55
N GLY A 224 12.48 -3.53 6.53
CA GLY A 224 13.16 -3.18 5.28
C GLY A 224 14.64 -2.84 5.54
N LYS A 225 14.99 -1.56 5.44
CA LYS A 225 16.36 -1.05 5.71
C LYS A 225 16.55 -0.46 7.10
N GLU A 226 15.47 -0.32 7.87
CA GLU A 226 15.48 0.31 9.18
C GLU A 226 15.60 -0.74 10.30
N THR A 227 16.31 -0.38 11.36
CA THR A 227 16.36 -1.16 12.60
C THR A 227 15.39 -0.54 13.60
N VAL A 228 14.45 -1.34 14.09
CA VAL A 228 13.51 -0.96 15.15
C VAL A 228 13.97 -1.60 16.44
N LEU A 229 14.13 -0.82 17.51
CA LEU A 229 14.54 -1.35 18.82
C LEU A 229 13.31 -1.73 19.65
N LEU A 230 13.45 -2.72 20.54
CA LEU A 230 12.38 -3.09 21.48
C LEU A 230 11.94 -1.89 22.33
N CYS A 231 12.88 -1.03 22.75
CA CYS A 231 12.54 0.16 23.54
C CYS A 231 11.67 1.17 22.77
N GLU A 232 11.74 1.19 21.43
CA GLU A 232 10.88 2.02 20.59
C GLU A 232 9.47 1.44 20.50
N LEU A 233 9.34 0.11 20.40
CA LEU A 233 8.06 -0.59 20.52
C LEU A 233 7.43 -0.37 21.91
N GLU A 234 8.23 -0.40 22.98
CA GLU A 234 7.75 -0.11 24.34
C GLU A 234 7.28 1.34 24.48
N LYS A 235 7.99 2.29 23.88
CA LYS A 235 7.55 3.69 23.80
C LYS A 235 6.25 3.84 23.02
N ALA A 236 6.11 3.13 21.90
CA ALA A 236 4.88 3.12 21.13
C ALA A 236 3.71 2.52 21.94
N ALA A 237 3.95 1.40 22.63
CA ALA A 237 2.99 0.78 23.53
C ALA A 237 2.52 1.72 24.64
N ALA A 238 3.46 2.43 25.28
CA ALA A 238 3.16 3.40 26.35
C ALA A 238 2.34 4.61 25.88
N SER A 239 2.33 4.90 24.58
CA SER A 239 1.47 5.95 24.00
C SER A 239 0.03 5.50 23.73
N GLY A 240 -0.30 4.24 24.04
CA GLY A 240 -1.63 3.67 23.85
C GLY A 240 -2.70 4.47 24.59
N THR A 241 -3.74 4.90 23.88
CA THR A 241 -4.84 5.70 24.45
C THR A 241 -6.19 5.24 23.90
N HIS A 242 -7.24 5.41 24.70
CA HIS A 242 -8.60 5.06 24.30
C HIS A 242 -9.09 5.95 23.15
N ASN A 243 -9.84 5.35 22.23
CA ASN A 243 -10.51 6.09 21.18
C ASN A 243 -11.78 6.76 21.75
N PRO A 244 -12.02 8.06 21.51
CA PRO A 244 -13.26 8.70 21.95
C PRO A 244 -14.51 8.12 21.29
N ASP A 245 -14.37 7.47 20.13
CA ASP A 245 -15.44 6.67 19.53
C ASP A 245 -15.52 5.32 20.24
N GLY A 246 -16.59 5.13 21.02
CA GLY A 246 -16.75 3.90 21.81
C GLY A 246 -16.97 2.62 20.99
N TYR A 247 -17.37 2.71 19.72
CA TYR A 247 -17.42 1.53 18.85
C TYR A 247 -16.02 1.12 18.42
N LEU A 248 -15.21 2.08 17.94
CA LEU A 248 -13.82 1.83 17.56
C LEU A 248 -12.99 1.39 18.76
N ASP A 249 -13.20 1.98 19.93
CA ASP A 249 -12.47 1.61 21.14
C ASP A 249 -12.73 0.15 21.55
N ARG A 250 -14.00 -0.29 21.54
CA ARG A 250 -14.36 -1.70 21.79
C ARG A 250 -13.78 -2.65 20.76
N MET A 251 -13.69 -2.22 19.50
CA MET A 251 -13.07 -3.03 18.46
C MET A 251 -11.57 -3.20 18.73
N VAL A 252 -10.86 -2.12 19.08
CA VAL A 252 -9.45 -2.17 19.47
C VAL A 252 -9.26 -3.05 20.71
N ASP A 253 -10.14 -2.97 21.72
CA ASP A 253 -10.12 -3.83 22.90
C ASP A 253 -10.20 -5.32 22.53
N ASP A 254 -11.14 -5.69 21.66
CA ASP A 254 -11.29 -7.07 21.18
C ASP A 254 -10.02 -7.55 20.46
N ARG A 255 -9.46 -6.73 19.57
CA ARG A 255 -8.21 -7.04 18.87
C ARG A 255 -7.03 -7.18 19.82
N CYS A 256 -6.89 -6.28 20.80
CA CYS A 256 -5.83 -6.36 21.81
C CYS A 256 -5.91 -7.67 22.61
N LYS A 257 -7.12 -8.06 23.06
CA LYS A 257 -7.33 -9.31 23.79
C LYS A 257 -6.94 -10.53 22.95
N LYS A 258 -7.39 -10.58 21.69
CA LYS A 258 -7.06 -11.67 20.77
C LYS A 258 -5.57 -11.75 20.48
N LEU A 259 -4.93 -10.61 20.17
CA LEU A 259 -3.48 -10.54 19.92
C LEU A 259 -2.67 -10.92 21.15
N CYS A 260 -3.07 -10.48 22.35
CA CYS A 260 -2.39 -10.86 23.58
C CYS A 260 -2.46 -12.37 23.82
N SER A 261 -3.64 -12.97 23.64
CA SER A 261 -3.81 -14.43 23.77
C SER A 261 -3.00 -15.19 22.71
N TRP A 262 -3.00 -14.69 21.47
CA TRP A 262 -2.24 -15.28 20.37
C TRP A 262 -0.73 -15.16 20.59
N ALA A 263 -0.22 -14.00 21.02
CA ALA A 263 1.19 -13.76 21.27
C ALA A 263 1.72 -14.59 22.45
N HIS A 264 0.90 -14.80 23.48
CA HIS A 264 1.25 -15.66 24.61
C HIS A 264 1.49 -17.13 24.17
N ALA A 265 0.78 -17.60 23.14
CA ALA A 265 0.98 -18.95 22.61
C ALA A 265 2.34 -19.12 21.91
N CYS A 266 2.96 -18.04 21.39
CA CYS A 266 4.34 -18.09 20.89
C CYS A 266 5.36 -18.48 21.98
N GLU A 267 5.04 -18.22 23.25
CA GLU A 267 5.93 -18.49 24.39
C GLU A 267 5.95 -19.98 24.78
N GLN A 268 4.94 -20.76 24.36
CA GLN A 268 4.73 -22.14 24.79
C GLN A 268 5.31 -23.17 23.82
N VAL A 269 5.96 -22.72 22.74
CA VAL A 269 6.62 -23.61 21.78
C VAL A 269 7.89 -24.16 22.41
N ASP A 270 7.81 -25.44 22.78
CA ASP A 270 8.87 -26.19 23.46
C ASP A 270 10.17 -26.18 22.63
N PRO A 271 11.34 -25.77 23.17
CA PRO A 271 12.61 -25.73 22.44
C PRO A 271 13.07 -27.12 21.94
N ALA A 272 12.46 -28.21 22.42
CA ALA A 272 12.70 -29.56 21.92
C ALA A 272 12.12 -29.83 20.52
N SER A 273 11.16 -29.03 20.06
CA SER A 273 10.49 -29.22 18.76
C SER A 273 11.23 -28.56 17.58
N SER A 274 12.08 -27.56 17.84
CA SER A 274 12.85 -26.86 16.79
C SER A 274 14.08 -27.63 16.29
N LEU A 275 14.54 -28.64 17.04
CA LEU A 275 15.64 -29.54 16.63
C LEU A 275 15.19 -30.68 15.69
N ALA A 276 13.88 -30.92 15.55
CA ALA A 276 13.37 -32.04 14.76
C ALA A 276 13.17 -31.72 13.25
N THR A 277 13.27 -30.45 12.85
CA THR A 277 13.09 -30.01 11.45
C THR A 277 14.36 -29.53 10.77
N ALA A 278 15.52 -29.70 11.40
CA ALA A 278 16.83 -29.46 10.79
C ALA A 278 17.48 -30.79 10.35
N VAL A 279 16.86 -31.49 9.41
CA VAL A 279 17.49 -32.53 8.56
C VAL A 279 16.97 -32.41 7.13
#